data_AF-A0A7V5G694-F1
#
_entry.id   AF-A0A7V5G694-F1
#
_cell.length_a   1.000
_cell.length_b   1.000
_cell.length_c   1.000
_cell.angle_alpha   90.00
_cell.angle_beta   90.00
_cell.angle_gamma   90.00
#
_symmetry.space_group_name_H-M   'P 1'
#
loop_
_entity.id
_entity.type
_entity.pdbx_description
1 polymer ?
#
loop_
_entity_poly.entity_id
_entity_poly.type
_entity_poly.pdbx_seq_one_letter_code
_entity_poly.pdbx_strand_id
1 'polypeptide(L)' 'SAGYYRGPIDGVWGAESRSAVRDYQKAKGLPVAGLSLATMQSLGIYP' A
#
# COMPACT_ATOMS: atom_id res chain seq x y z
N SER A 1 -4.41 -10.17 -0.94
CA SER A 1 -3.19 -9.37 -0.65
C SER A 1 -2.44 -9.14 -1.96
N ALA A 2 -1.78 -7.99 -2.14
CA ALA A 2 -1.14 -7.63 -3.42
C ALA A 2 0.31 -8.15 -3.57
N GLY A 3 0.86 -8.85 -2.57
CA GLY A 3 2.19 -9.47 -2.63
C GLY A 3 3.39 -8.56 -2.33
N TYR A 4 3.17 -7.28 -2.02
CA TYR A 4 4.24 -6.31 -1.78
C TYR A 4 4.72 -6.23 -0.32
N TYR A 5 3.92 -6.70 0.64
CA TYR A 5 4.27 -6.68 2.06
C TYR A 5 4.98 -7.96 2.48
N ARG A 6 6.15 -7.82 3.12
CA ARG A 6 6.99 -8.94 3.61
C ARG A 6 7.32 -8.86 5.10
N GLY A 7 6.77 -7.87 5.82
CA GLY A 7 6.97 -7.69 7.26
C GLY A 7 6.01 -8.53 8.12
N PRO A 8 6.13 -8.45 9.45
CA PRO A 8 5.19 -9.08 10.39
C PRO A 8 3.76 -8.56 10.23
N ILE A 9 2.75 -9.41 10.39
CA ILE A 9 1.33 -9.00 10.39
C ILE A 9 0.93 -8.64 11.83
N ASP A 10 1.47 -7.54 12.33
CA ASP A 10 1.30 -7.04 13.71
C ASP A 10 0.24 -5.93 13.84
N GLY A 11 -0.34 -5.50 12.72
CA GLY A 11 -1.30 -4.39 12.66
C GLY A 11 -0.68 -3.00 12.75
N VAL A 12 0.66 -2.90 12.78
CA VAL A 12 1.37 -1.63 12.91
C VAL A 12 1.61 -1.02 11.53
N TRP A 13 1.27 0.27 11.37
CA TRP A 13 1.63 1.04 10.18
C TRP A 13 3.09 1.51 10.23
N GLY A 14 4.02 0.56 10.02
CA GLY A 14 5.47 0.73 10.12
C GLY A 14 6.19 1.08 8.81
N ALA A 15 7.52 1.05 8.85
CA ALA A 15 8.37 1.33 7.69
C ALA A 15 8.14 0.31 6.56
N GLU A 16 7.99 -0.98 6.90
CA GLU A 16 7.68 -2.05 5.95
C GLU A 16 6.32 -1.84 5.26
N SER A 17 5.29 -1.44 6.02
CA SER A 17 3.94 -1.19 5.48
C SER A 17 3.97 -0.03 4.49
N ARG A 18 4.69 1.06 4.86
CA ARG A 18 4.92 2.19 3.95
C ARG A 18 5.70 1.79 2.71
N SER A 19 6.70 0.92 2.83
CA SER A 19 7.47 0.46 1.66
C SER A 19 6.61 -0.37 0.71
N ALA A 20 5.87 -1.33 1.23
CA ALA A 20 4.96 -2.15 0.45
C ALA A 20 3.92 -1.32 -0.32
N VAL A 21 3.37 -0.27 0.31
CA VAL A 21 2.43 0.65 -0.35
C VAL A 21 3.09 1.44 -1.46
N ARG A 22 4.32 1.94 -1.27
CA ARG A 22 5.05 2.63 -2.34
C ARG A 22 5.34 1.71 -3.52
N ASP A 23 5.74 0.46 -3.26
CA ASP A 23 6.04 -0.49 -4.33
C ASP A 23 4.78 -0.90 -5.09
N TYR A 24 3.66 -1.07 -4.38
CA TYR A 24 2.35 -1.24 -4.99
C TYR A 24 1.98 -0.06 -5.91
N GLN A 25 2.10 1.17 -5.38
CA GLN A 25 1.78 2.39 -6.13
C GLN A 25 2.61 2.49 -7.40
N LYS A 26 3.93 2.27 -7.31
CA LYS A 26 4.83 2.25 -8.49
C LYS A 26 4.40 1.21 -9.52
N ALA A 27 4.15 -0.02 -9.07
CA ALA A 27 3.76 -1.12 -9.96
C ALA A 27 2.40 -0.88 -10.64
N LYS A 28 1.53 -0.05 -10.05
CA LYS A 28 0.22 0.31 -10.60
C LYS A 28 0.20 1.66 -11.31
N GLY A 29 1.33 2.36 -11.42
CA GLY A 29 1.38 3.70 -12.01
C GLY A 29 0.60 4.76 -11.21
N LEU A 30 0.40 4.52 -9.90
CA LEU A 30 -0.28 5.46 -9.01
C LEU A 30 0.72 6.47 -8.44
N PRO A 31 0.26 7.67 -8.04
CA PRO A 31 1.09 8.61 -7.30
C PRO A 31 1.69 7.97 -6.05
N VAL A 32 3.02 8.01 -5.94
CA VAL A 32 3.77 7.47 -4.79
C VAL A 32 3.74 8.50 -3.65
N ALA A 33 2.62 8.51 -2.92
CA ALA A 33 2.36 9.40 -1.80
C ALA A 33 1.98 8.58 -0.55
N GLY A 34 1.39 9.23 0.46
CA GLY A 34 0.66 8.52 1.51
C GLY A 34 -0.47 7.64 0.94
N LEU A 35 -1.26 7.02 1.81
CA LEU A 35 -2.41 6.22 1.39
C LEU A 35 -3.47 7.16 0.78
N SER A 36 -3.37 7.40 -0.53
CA SER A 36 -4.28 8.28 -1.27
C SER A 36 -5.61 7.59 -1.53
N LEU A 37 -6.65 8.38 -1.83
CA LEU A 37 -7.96 7.86 -2.21
C LEU A 37 -7.86 6.86 -3.38
N ALA A 38 -7.08 7.19 -4.42
CA ALA A 38 -6.83 6.29 -5.54
C ALA A 38 -6.16 4.98 -5.10
N THR A 39 -5.25 5.03 -4.12
CA THR A 39 -4.62 3.82 -3.56
C THR A 39 -5.65 2.98 -2.81
N MET A 40 -6.51 3.60 -1.99
CA MET A 40 -7.56 2.91 -1.24
C MET A 40 -8.60 2.26 -2.16
N GLN A 41 -9.05 2.97 -3.20
CA GLN A 41 -9.97 2.44 -4.22
C GLN A 41 -9.34 1.27 -4.96
N SER A 42 -8.07 1.40 -5.38
CA SER A 42 -7.34 0.33 -6.06
C SER A 42 -7.14 -0.93 -5.18
N LEU A 43 -7.05 -0.75 -3.87
CA LEU A 43 -6.98 -1.84 -2.88
C LEU A 43 -8.36 -2.41 -2.51
N GLY A 44 -9.47 -1.80 -2.95
CA GLY A 44 -10.83 -2.22 -2.63
C GLY A 44 -11.23 -2.02 -1.16
N ILE A 45 -10.54 -1.12 -0.45
CA ILE A 45 -10.80 -0.83 0.97
C ILE A 45 -11.59 0.49 1.17
N TYR A 46 -11.90 1.18 0.08
CA TYR A 46 -12.71 2.40 0.07
C TYR A 46 -13.57 2.42 -1.21
N PRO A 47 -14.88 2.67 -1.10
CA PRO A 47 -15.81 2.68 -2.24
C PRO A 47 -15.60 3.85 -3.20
#